data_AF-A0A0W0TH93-F1
#
_entry.id   AF-A0A0W0TH93-F1
#
_cell.length_a   1.000
_cell.length_b   1.000
_cell.length_c   1.000
_cell.angle_alpha   90.00
_cell.angle_beta   90.00
_cell.angle_gamma   90.00
#
_symmetry.space_group_name_H-M   'P 1'
#
loop_
_entity.id
_entity.type
_entity.pdbx_description
1 polymer ?
#
loop_
_entity_poly.entity_id
_entity_poly.type
_entity_poly.pdbx_seq_one_letter_code
_entity_poly.pdbx_strand_id
1 'polypeptide(L)'
;MINKFISKTVLNQFNKGAISNYLFNDPYPYAVIPNILEDNFFLQARAKCERLIHELTNIEGFEISHTYLNVPELLSVFCSPFFIKLIGKTFDLEVIRKRDQYPSLRVLPEGGNGLHIHNDKEYIGNITVFLYLSDWKEGFGGEVGIYKKSDNHFVKVNQVQPLPNSLLMMPITDTVMYHDINPTAVGYLRKCAYFPISII
;
A
#
# COMPACT_ATOMS: atom_id res chain seq x y z
N MET A 1 -1.18 15.86 17.86
CA MET A 1 -0.23 16.47 16.90
C MET A 1 -0.29 15.83 15.50
N ILE A 2 -0.58 14.52 15.38
CA ILE A 2 -0.60 13.81 14.09
C ILE A 2 -1.70 14.24 13.11
N ASN A 3 -2.86 14.69 13.60
CA ASN A 3 -4.00 15.05 12.77
C ASN A 3 -3.68 16.16 11.75
N LYS A 4 -2.65 16.98 11.97
CA LYS A 4 -2.24 18.01 11.00
C LYS A 4 -1.58 17.44 9.73
N PHE A 5 -1.26 16.14 9.72
CA PHE A 5 -0.61 15.45 8.61
C PHE A 5 -1.55 14.54 7.81
N ILE A 6 -2.72 14.22 8.38
CA ILE A 6 -3.76 13.40 7.74
C ILE A 6 -4.78 14.33 7.11
N SER A 7 -5.27 14.00 5.92
CA SER A 7 -6.23 14.86 5.24
C SER A 7 -7.51 15.05 6.06
N LYS A 8 -8.06 16.27 6.04
CA LYS A 8 -9.35 16.58 6.67
C LYS A 8 -10.46 15.62 6.27
N THR A 9 -10.49 15.20 4.99
CA THR A 9 -11.48 14.24 4.48
C THR A 9 -11.38 12.90 5.21
N VAL A 10 -10.16 12.34 5.33
CA VAL A 10 -9.97 11.07 6.03
C VAL A 10 -10.27 11.20 7.52
N LEU A 11 -9.82 12.28 8.18
CA LEU A 11 -10.15 12.53 9.59
C LEU A 11 -11.65 12.60 9.82
N ASN A 12 -12.38 13.26 8.92
CA ASN A 12 -13.84 13.37 9.02
C ASN A 12 -14.51 12.00 8.87
N GLN A 13 -14.08 11.17 7.91
CA GLN A 13 -14.60 9.81 7.76
C GLN A 13 -14.28 8.95 8.99
N PHE A 14 -13.05 9.02 9.51
CA PHE A 14 -12.64 8.30 10.71
C PHE A 14 -13.46 8.69 11.94
N ASN A 15 -13.65 9.99 12.18
CA ASN A 15 -14.39 10.50 13.33
C ASN A 15 -15.89 10.18 13.25
N LYS A 16 -16.46 10.09 12.04
CA LYS A 16 -17.85 9.68 11.80
C LYS A 16 -18.04 8.16 11.84
N GLY A 17 -16.98 7.37 12.01
CA GLY A 17 -17.06 5.91 11.94
C GLY A 17 -17.33 5.37 10.53
N ALA A 18 -17.05 6.17 9.50
CA ALA A 18 -17.37 5.87 8.10
C ALA A 18 -16.12 5.54 7.27
N ILE A 19 -15.01 5.18 7.92
CA ILE A 19 -13.74 4.82 7.24
C ILE A 19 -13.85 3.51 6.44
N SER A 20 -14.75 2.61 6.85
CA SER A 20 -15.07 1.37 6.13
C SER A 20 -15.76 1.60 4.79
N ASN A 21 -16.18 2.83 4.47
CA ASN A 21 -16.68 3.16 3.12
C ASN A 21 -15.61 3.01 2.03
N TYR A 22 -14.33 2.93 2.41
CA TYR A 22 -13.21 2.64 1.52
C TYR A 22 -12.92 1.14 1.35
N LEU A 23 -13.67 0.27 2.05
CA LEU A 23 -13.49 -1.18 2.04
C LEU A 23 -14.24 -1.81 0.85
N PHE A 24 -13.52 -2.66 0.14
CA PHE A 24 -14.05 -3.59 -0.85
C PHE A 24 -14.00 -4.99 -0.23
N ASN A 25 -15.05 -5.79 -0.41
CA ASN A 25 -15.15 -7.13 0.21
C ASN A 25 -15.11 -8.28 -0.80
N ASP A 26 -15.39 -8.02 -2.08
CA ASP A 26 -15.36 -9.02 -3.15
C ASP A 26 -14.13 -8.75 -4.04
N PRO A 27 -13.28 -9.76 -4.33
CA PRO A 27 -13.38 -11.17 -3.95
C PRO A 27 -12.83 -11.49 -2.54
N TYR A 28 -12.19 -10.52 -1.90
CA TYR A 28 -11.70 -10.56 -0.53
C TYR A 28 -11.54 -9.12 -0.01
N PRO A 29 -11.38 -8.91 1.31
CA PRO A 29 -11.23 -7.58 1.88
C PRO A 29 -9.96 -6.86 1.39
N TYR A 30 -10.11 -5.63 0.88
CA TYR A 30 -9.02 -4.66 0.69
C TYR A 30 -9.59 -3.25 0.75
N ALA A 31 -8.76 -2.26 1.08
CA ALA A 31 -9.19 -0.87 1.16
C ALA A 31 -8.30 0.05 0.34
N VAL A 32 -8.92 1.06 -0.28
CA VAL A 32 -8.23 2.12 -1.01
C VAL A 32 -8.65 3.47 -0.44
N ILE A 33 -7.73 4.16 0.23
CA ILE A 33 -7.99 5.48 0.82
C ILE A 33 -7.25 6.54 0.01
N PRO A 34 -7.97 7.33 -0.82
CA PRO A 34 -7.35 8.39 -1.60
C PRO A 34 -7.00 9.59 -0.72
N ASN A 35 -5.94 10.32 -1.10
CA ASN A 35 -5.51 11.55 -0.45
C ASN A 35 -5.41 11.40 1.08
N ILE A 36 -4.67 10.39 1.55
CA ILE A 36 -4.57 10.05 2.98
C ILE A 36 -3.85 11.13 3.78
N LEU A 37 -2.82 11.74 3.20
CA LEU A 37 -2.05 12.81 3.83
C LEU A 37 -2.51 14.19 3.36
N GLU A 38 -2.26 15.22 4.18
CA GLU A 38 -2.35 16.62 3.73
C GLU A 38 -1.31 16.88 2.62
N ASP A 39 -1.72 17.58 1.55
CA ASP A 39 -0.94 17.69 0.30
C ASP A 39 0.49 18.20 0.52
N ASN A 40 0.65 19.28 1.27
CA ASN A 40 1.98 19.85 1.58
C ASN A 40 2.86 18.85 2.34
N PHE A 41 2.27 18.06 3.23
CA PHE A 41 2.99 17.04 3.96
C PHE A 41 3.38 15.87 3.03
N PHE A 42 2.45 15.40 2.18
CA PHE A 42 2.72 14.38 1.18
C PHE A 42 3.87 14.78 0.24
N LEU A 43 3.84 16.00 -0.30
CA LEU A 43 4.88 16.49 -1.21
C LEU A 43 6.25 16.52 -0.55
N GLN A 44 6.33 16.96 0.71
CA GLN A 44 7.58 16.95 1.48
C GLN A 44 8.09 15.52 1.75
N ALA A 45 7.19 14.62 2.17
CA ALA A 45 7.54 13.22 2.43
C ALA A 45 7.99 12.51 1.15
N ARG A 46 7.27 12.73 0.04
CA ARG A 46 7.62 12.21 -1.28
C ARG A 46 9.01 12.69 -1.70
N ALA A 47 9.30 13.99 -1.63
CA ALA A 47 10.61 14.53 -1.99
C ALA A 47 11.76 13.92 -1.16
N LYS A 48 11.52 13.56 0.11
CA LYS A 48 12.50 12.83 0.92
C LYS A 48 12.65 11.38 0.48
N CYS A 49 11.56 10.70 0.13
CA CYS A 49 11.62 9.34 -0.42
C CYS A 49 12.37 9.29 -1.76
N GLU A 50 12.21 10.29 -2.63
CA GLU A 50 12.98 10.38 -3.88
C GLU A 50 14.49 10.37 -3.64
N ARG A 51 14.94 10.99 -2.55
CA ARG A 51 16.36 11.00 -2.19
C ARG A 51 16.86 9.62 -1.79
N LEU A 52 16.01 8.68 -1.39
CA LEU A 52 16.43 7.33 -0.99
C LEU A 52 16.59 6.38 -2.19
N ILE A 53 16.25 6.79 -3.42
CA ILE A 53 16.30 5.92 -4.61
C ILE A 53 17.73 5.40 -4.88
N HIS A 54 18.76 6.17 -4.56
CA HIS A 54 20.15 5.75 -4.74
C HIS A 54 20.61 4.67 -3.75
N GLU A 55 19.81 4.37 -2.71
CA GLU A 55 20.10 3.34 -1.71
C GLU A 55 19.38 2.02 -2.03
N LEU A 56 18.65 1.95 -3.15
CA LEU A 56 17.86 0.77 -3.51
C LEU A 56 18.76 -0.44 -3.81
N THR A 57 18.35 -1.59 -3.28
CA THR A 57 18.90 -2.90 -3.59
C THR A 57 17.82 -3.78 -4.21
N ASN A 58 18.17 -4.62 -5.18
CA ASN A 58 17.21 -5.55 -5.78
C ASN A 58 16.83 -6.67 -4.78
N ILE A 59 15.55 -7.03 -4.75
CA ILE A 59 15.07 -8.21 -4.04
C ILE A 59 15.29 -9.42 -4.95
N GLU A 60 16.04 -10.42 -4.48
CA GLU A 60 16.28 -11.64 -5.25
C GLU A 60 14.96 -12.34 -5.60
N GLY A 61 14.80 -12.74 -6.87
CA GLY A 61 13.60 -13.42 -7.36
C GLY A 61 12.39 -12.51 -7.64
N PHE A 62 12.48 -11.20 -7.38
CA PHE A 62 11.43 -10.24 -7.67
C PHE A 62 11.96 -9.08 -8.50
N GLU A 63 11.14 -8.54 -9.40
CA GLU A 63 11.48 -7.33 -10.14
C GLU A 63 11.22 -6.06 -9.31
N ILE A 64 11.64 -6.07 -8.04
CA ILE A 64 11.45 -4.97 -7.10
C ILE A 64 12.78 -4.61 -6.50
N SER A 65 13.07 -3.31 -6.43
CA SER A 65 14.16 -2.78 -5.61
C SER A 65 13.60 -2.16 -4.34
N HIS A 66 14.34 -2.23 -3.24
CA HIS A 66 13.92 -1.68 -1.96
C HIS A 66 15.07 -1.07 -1.16
N THR A 67 14.72 -0.19 -0.22
CA THR A 67 15.60 0.29 0.85
C THR A 67 14.78 0.56 2.10
N TYR A 68 15.42 0.78 3.24
CA TYR A 68 14.75 1.18 4.47
C TYR A 68 14.08 2.54 4.30
N LEU A 69 12.85 2.68 4.79
CA LEU A 69 12.13 3.95 4.75
C LEU A 69 12.60 4.87 5.87
N ASN A 70 13.73 5.55 5.67
CA ASN A 70 14.29 6.47 6.65
C ASN A 70 13.71 7.90 6.51
N VAL A 71 12.39 8.01 6.60
CA VAL A 71 11.66 9.30 6.55
C VAL A 71 10.90 9.49 7.87
N PRO A 72 11.54 10.07 8.92
CA PRO A 72 11.01 10.08 10.28
C PRO A 72 9.60 10.68 10.41
N GLU A 73 9.26 11.70 9.63
CA GLU A 73 7.93 12.30 9.70
C GLU A 73 6.86 11.36 9.16
N LEU A 74 7.15 10.65 8.07
CA LEU A 74 6.24 9.65 7.52
C LEU A 74 6.09 8.47 8.49
N LEU A 75 7.20 8.02 9.08
CA LEU A 75 7.18 7.01 10.15
C LEU A 75 6.37 7.50 11.36
N SER A 76 6.48 8.77 11.76
CA SER A 76 5.69 9.30 12.88
C SER A 76 4.18 9.23 12.63
N VAL A 77 3.76 9.24 11.37
CA VAL A 77 2.36 9.08 10.97
C VAL A 77 1.96 7.60 10.95
N PHE A 78 2.65 6.80 10.14
CA PHE A 78 2.27 5.41 9.86
C PHE A 78 2.66 4.42 10.96
N CYS A 79 3.52 4.81 11.90
CA CYS A 79 3.82 4.04 13.12
C CYS A 79 2.99 4.50 14.33
N SER A 80 2.06 5.45 14.16
CA SER A 80 1.34 6.03 15.28
C SER A 80 0.18 5.16 15.76
N PRO A 81 -0.26 5.31 17.03
CA PRO A 81 -1.49 4.70 17.51
C PRO A 81 -2.74 5.09 16.72
N PHE A 82 -2.75 6.30 16.11
CA PHE A 82 -3.86 6.72 15.25
C PHE A 82 -3.95 5.84 14.01
N PHE A 83 -2.82 5.59 13.34
CA PHE A 83 -2.81 4.80 12.11
C PHE A 83 -3.19 3.33 12.37
N ILE A 84 -2.70 2.75 13.47
CA ILE A 84 -3.12 1.41 13.92
C ILE A 84 -4.64 1.35 14.14
N LYS A 85 -5.22 2.35 14.84
CA LYS A 85 -6.68 2.45 15.01
C LYS A 85 -7.44 2.66 13.70
N LEU A 86 -6.87 3.39 12.75
CA LEU A 86 -7.45 3.59 11.42
C LEU A 86 -7.56 2.28 10.65
N ILE A 87 -6.49 1.48 10.63
CA ILE A 87 -6.50 0.14 10.02
C ILE A 87 -7.52 -0.74 10.71
N GLY A 88 -7.47 -0.84 12.04
CA GLY A 88 -8.38 -1.69 12.80
C GLY A 88 -9.86 -1.33 12.56
N LYS A 89 -10.20 -0.03 12.51
CA LYS A 89 -11.56 0.40 12.15
C LYS A 89 -11.94 0.17 10.69
N THR A 90 -10.98 0.14 9.77
CA THR A 90 -11.27 -0.07 8.34
C THR A 90 -11.68 -1.51 8.08
N PHE A 91 -11.04 -2.47 8.74
CA PHE A 91 -11.25 -3.90 8.53
C PHE A 91 -12.02 -4.59 9.66
N ASP A 92 -12.36 -3.87 10.73
CA ASP A 92 -12.90 -4.44 11.97
C ASP A 92 -11.96 -5.52 12.57
N LEU A 93 -10.68 -5.18 12.68
CA LEU A 93 -9.62 -6.08 13.15
C LEU A 93 -8.83 -5.47 14.31
N GLU A 94 -8.35 -6.33 15.20
CA GLU A 94 -7.28 -5.98 16.13
C GLU A 94 -5.93 -6.08 15.42
N VAL A 95 -5.15 -5.00 15.47
CA VAL A 95 -3.89 -4.89 14.73
C VAL A 95 -2.80 -4.30 15.60
N ILE A 96 -1.58 -4.77 15.38
CA ILE A 96 -0.37 -4.27 15.99
C ILE A 96 0.71 -4.09 14.93
N ARG A 97 1.68 -3.25 15.25
CA ARG A 97 2.94 -3.22 14.51
C ARG A 97 3.99 -3.99 15.29
N LYS A 98 4.53 -5.07 14.70
CA LYS A 98 5.67 -5.76 15.27
C LYS A 98 6.94 -4.91 15.09
N ARG A 99 7.81 -4.91 16.10
CA ARG A 99 9.00 -4.03 16.14
C ARG A 99 10.11 -4.47 15.17
N ASP A 100 10.11 -5.75 14.81
CA ASP A 100 11.08 -6.40 13.92
C ASP A 100 10.72 -6.24 12.43
N GLN A 101 9.54 -5.72 12.12
CA GLN A 101 9.12 -5.44 10.74
C GLN A 101 9.36 -3.97 10.39
N TYR A 102 10.30 -3.73 9.49
CA TYR A 102 10.72 -2.38 9.10
C TYR A 102 10.02 -1.90 7.83
N PRO A 103 9.46 -0.68 7.83
CA PRO A 103 8.96 -0.04 6.63
C PRO A 103 10.06 0.16 5.60
N SER A 104 9.70 0.02 4.33
CA SER A 104 10.63 0.14 3.21
C SER A 104 10.08 1.07 2.13
N LEU A 105 10.97 1.73 1.42
CA LEU A 105 10.66 2.25 0.10
C LEU A 105 10.80 1.09 -0.88
N ARG A 106 9.81 0.88 -1.74
CA ARG A 106 9.82 -0.14 -2.80
C ARG A 106 9.60 0.51 -4.15
N VAL A 107 10.31 -0.01 -5.15
CA VAL A 107 10.29 0.49 -6.51
C VAL A 107 10.15 -0.68 -7.49
N LEU A 108 9.18 -0.57 -8.38
CA LEU A 108 9.09 -1.39 -9.59
C LEU A 108 9.71 -0.55 -10.74
N PRO A 109 10.74 -1.05 -11.44
CA PRO A 109 11.52 -0.28 -12.41
C PRO A 109 10.68 0.15 -13.61
N GLU A 110 11.20 1.08 -14.40
CA GLU A 110 10.57 1.49 -15.67
C GLU A 110 10.67 0.38 -16.72
N GLY A 111 9.60 0.13 -17.47
CA GLY A 111 9.56 -0.98 -18.43
C GLY A 111 9.62 -2.36 -17.78
N GLY A 112 9.36 -2.46 -16.47
CA GLY A 112 9.44 -3.71 -15.73
C GLY A 112 8.23 -4.61 -15.98
N ASN A 113 8.39 -5.92 -15.81
CA ASN A 113 7.35 -6.93 -16.09
C ASN A 113 6.28 -7.05 -14.99
N GLY A 114 6.43 -6.30 -13.89
CA GLY A 114 5.50 -6.35 -12.78
C GLY A 114 5.74 -7.57 -11.89
N LEU A 115 4.67 -8.05 -11.25
CA LEU A 115 4.67 -9.29 -10.46
C LEU A 115 3.57 -10.20 -10.98
N HIS A 116 3.86 -11.50 -11.13
CA HIS A 116 2.86 -12.50 -11.50
C HIS A 116 1.80 -12.70 -10.40
N ILE A 117 0.68 -13.33 -10.75
CA ILE A 117 -0.40 -13.65 -9.80
C ILE A 117 0.13 -14.52 -8.67
N HIS A 118 -0.01 -14.05 -7.44
CA HIS A 118 0.37 -14.72 -6.19
C HIS A 118 -0.67 -14.42 -5.10
N ASN A 119 -0.52 -14.98 -3.89
CA ASN A 119 -1.54 -14.89 -2.84
C ASN A 119 -1.05 -14.64 -1.42
N ASP A 120 0.25 -14.37 -1.23
CA ASP A 120 0.86 -14.04 0.06
C ASP A 120 0.51 -14.98 1.23
N LYS A 121 0.12 -16.24 0.95
CA LYS A 121 -0.33 -17.18 2.00
C LYS A 121 0.70 -17.39 3.11
N GLU A 122 1.99 -17.29 2.79
CA GLU A 122 3.08 -17.44 3.77
C GLU A 122 3.13 -16.28 4.78
N TYR A 123 2.42 -15.18 4.50
CA TYR A 123 2.38 -13.98 5.32
C TYR A 123 1.03 -13.79 6.04
N ILE A 124 0.21 -14.85 6.18
CA ILE A 124 -1.03 -14.84 6.97
C ILE A 124 -0.80 -14.19 8.34
N GLY A 125 -1.75 -13.35 8.76
CA GLY A 125 -1.65 -12.54 9.98
C GLY A 125 -0.93 -11.21 9.77
N ASN A 126 -0.70 -10.79 8.53
CA ASN A 126 -0.19 -9.46 8.20
C ASN A 126 -1.16 -8.67 7.33
N ILE A 127 -0.96 -7.36 7.27
CA ILE A 127 -1.65 -6.44 6.38
C ILE A 127 -0.58 -5.78 5.52
N THR A 128 -0.72 -5.96 4.20
CA THR A 128 0.10 -5.26 3.22
C THR A 128 -0.43 -3.82 3.11
N VAL A 129 0.41 -2.83 3.45
CA VAL A 129 0.05 -1.41 3.39
C VAL A 129 1.01 -0.67 2.46
N PHE A 130 0.48 -0.07 1.40
CA PHE A 130 1.23 0.73 0.42
C PHE A 130 0.71 2.17 0.38
N LEU A 131 1.59 3.14 0.60
CA LEU A 131 1.37 4.53 0.21
C LEU A 131 2.04 4.78 -1.14
N TYR A 132 1.26 5.13 -2.16
CA TYR A 132 1.78 5.42 -3.49
C TYR A 132 2.40 6.82 -3.58
N LEU A 133 3.57 6.89 -4.20
CA LEU A 133 4.39 8.10 -4.26
C LEU A 133 4.54 8.65 -5.69
N SER A 134 4.34 7.84 -6.72
CA SER A 134 4.54 8.25 -8.12
C SER A 134 3.34 8.99 -8.72
N ASP A 135 3.61 9.90 -9.65
CA ASP A 135 2.55 10.48 -10.50
C ASP A 135 2.14 9.45 -11.56
N TRP A 136 1.04 8.75 -11.31
CA TRP A 136 0.49 7.76 -12.22
C TRP A 136 -0.47 8.39 -13.23
N LYS A 137 -0.52 7.84 -14.44
CA LYS A 137 -1.50 8.15 -15.48
C LYS A 137 -1.95 6.87 -16.15
N GLU A 138 -3.14 6.89 -16.75
CA GLU A 138 -3.66 5.76 -17.52
C GLU A 138 -2.66 5.33 -18.61
N GLY A 139 -2.46 4.02 -18.73
CA GLY A 139 -1.48 3.42 -19.65
C GLY A 139 -0.06 3.30 -19.11
N PHE A 140 0.25 3.85 -17.93
CA PHE A 140 1.58 3.70 -17.32
C PHE A 140 1.79 2.33 -16.67
N GLY A 141 0.72 1.59 -16.40
CA GLY A 141 0.81 0.28 -15.77
C GLY A 141 1.08 0.35 -14.26
N GLY A 142 1.55 -0.75 -13.67
CA GLY A 142 1.85 -0.83 -12.24
C GLY A 142 0.61 -0.87 -11.32
N GLU A 143 -0.58 -1.02 -11.88
CA GLU A 143 -1.79 -1.24 -11.10
C GLU A 143 -1.74 -2.61 -10.40
N VAL A 144 -2.42 -2.72 -9.26
CA VAL A 144 -2.59 -4.00 -8.58
C VAL A 144 -3.84 -4.66 -9.14
N GLY A 145 -3.71 -5.77 -9.86
CA GLY A 145 -4.84 -6.57 -10.29
C GLY A 145 -5.37 -7.43 -9.13
N ILE A 146 -6.69 -7.46 -9.00
CA ILE A 146 -7.40 -8.24 -7.98
C ILE A 146 -8.14 -9.38 -8.68
N TYR A 147 -7.89 -10.61 -8.25
CA TYR A 147 -8.37 -11.81 -8.93
C TYR A 147 -9.24 -12.67 -8.04
N LYS A 148 -10.27 -13.26 -8.66
CA LYS A 148 -11.01 -14.39 -8.13
C LYS A 148 -10.52 -15.66 -8.79
N LYS A 149 -10.21 -16.69 -8.01
CA LYS A 149 -9.94 -18.02 -8.54
C LYS A 149 -11.27 -18.76 -8.73
N SER A 150 -11.54 -19.24 -9.94
CA SER A 150 -12.69 -20.08 -10.28
C SER A 150 -12.15 -21.36 -10.93
N ASP A 151 -12.33 -22.50 -10.27
CA ASP A 151 -11.74 -23.78 -10.65
C ASP A 151 -10.20 -23.67 -10.82
N ASN A 152 -9.72 -23.81 -12.06
CA ASN A 152 -8.31 -23.74 -12.43
C ASN A 152 -7.93 -22.43 -13.14
N HIS A 153 -8.81 -21.42 -13.16
CA HIS A 153 -8.58 -20.15 -13.83
C HIS A 153 -8.62 -18.97 -12.86
N PHE A 154 -7.85 -17.92 -13.18
CA PHE A 154 -7.90 -16.64 -12.49
C PHE A 154 -8.69 -15.64 -13.33
N VAL A 155 -9.69 -15.03 -12.71
CA VAL A 155 -10.50 -13.97 -13.33
C VAL A 155 -10.18 -12.66 -12.63
N LYS A 156 -9.64 -11.69 -13.36
CA LYS A 156 -9.44 -10.33 -12.84
C LYS A 156 -10.82 -9.70 -12.62
N VAL A 157 -11.12 -9.33 -11.38
CA VAL A 157 -12.42 -8.75 -11.00
C VAL A 157 -12.32 -7.27 -10.66
N ASN A 158 -11.13 -6.80 -10.27
CA ASN A 158 -10.87 -5.37 -10.11
C ASN A 158 -9.41 -5.03 -10.38
N GLN A 159 -9.09 -3.74 -10.44
CA GLN A 159 -7.75 -3.22 -10.58
C GLN A 159 -7.60 -1.90 -9.82
N VAL A 160 -6.57 -1.81 -8.96
CA VAL A 160 -6.29 -0.62 -8.15
C VAL A 160 -5.18 0.20 -8.78
N GLN A 161 -5.50 1.43 -9.17
CA GLN A 161 -4.55 2.39 -9.72
C GLN A 161 -3.62 2.93 -8.61
N PRO A 162 -2.30 3.02 -8.85
CA PRO A 162 -1.34 3.49 -7.84
C PRO A 162 -1.29 5.03 -7.80
N LEU A 163 -2.45 5.66 -7.55
CA LEU A 163 -2.58 7.13 -7.54
C LEU A 163 -1.74 7.74 -6.41
N PRO A 164 -1.03 8.86 -6.65
CA PRO A 164 -0.21 9.50 -5.63
C PRO A 164 -1.05 9.86 -4.39
N ASN A 165 -0.44 9.78 -3.21
CA ASN A 165 -1.09 10.06 -1.93
C ASN A 165 -2.30 9.14 -1.63
N SER A 166 -2.36 7.98 -2.27
CA SER A 166 -3.38 6.97 -1.99
C SER A 166 -2.78 5.79 -1.24
N LEU A 167 -3.56 5.27 -0.30
CA LEU A 167 -3.22 4.11 0.51
C LEU A 167 -3.94 2.88 -0.04
N LEU A 168 -3.22 1.82 -0.37
CA LEU A 168 -3.78 0.48 -0.56
C LEU A 168 -3.46 -0.37 0.67
N MET A 169 -4.48 -1.04 1.21
CA MET A 169 -4.34 -1.96 2.34
C MET A 169 -5.00 -3.30 2.01
N MET A 170 -4.30 -4.40 2.24
CA MET A 170 -4.80 -5.76 1.99
C MET A 170 -4.49 -6.67 3.20
N PRO A 171 -5.49 -6.98 4.05
CA PRO A 171 -5.30 -7.89 5.18
C PRO A 171 -5.21 -9.34 4.71
N ILE A 172 -4.05 -9.95 4.93
CA ILE A 172 -3.78 -11.36 4.61
C ILE A 172 -4.35 -12.22 5.73
N THR A 173 -5.62 -12.57 5.59
CA THR A 173 -6.35 -13.47 6.48
C THR A 173 -6.37 -14.89 5.90
N ASP A 174 -7.21 -15.77 6.44
CA ASP A 174 -7.40 -17.14 5.96
C ASP A 174 -7.97 -17.20 4.53
N THR A 175 -8.46 -16.07 4.01
CA THR A 175 -8.95 -15.96 2.63
C THR A 175 -7.77 -15.82 1.66
N VAL A 176 -7.77 -16.63 0.61
CA VAL A 176 -6.69 -16.60 -0.39
C VAL A 176 -6.83 -15.36 -1.27
N MET A 177 -5.88 -14.42 -1.15
CA MET A 177 -5.94 -13.13 -1.82
C MET A 177 -5.10 -13.08 -3.10
N TYR A 178 -5.67 -13.56 -4.21
CA TYR A 178 -4.94 -13.57 -5.48
C TYR A 178 -4.81 -12.19 -6.10
N HIS A 179 -3.58 -11.71 -6.21
CA HIS A 179 -3.27 -10.41 -6.80
C HIS A 179 -1.96 -10.44 -7.60
N ASP A 180 -1.77 -9.40 -8.41
CA ASP A 180 -0.57 -9.19 -9.21
C ASP A 180 -0.15 -7.71 -9.17
N ILE A 181 0.94 -7.38 -9.86
CA ILE A 181 1.23 -5.99 -10.21
C ILE A 181 1.46 -5.97 -11.72
N ASN A 182 0.69 -5.15 -12.46
CA ASN A 182 0.86 -5.02 -13.89
C ASN A 182 2.28 -4.51 -14.25
N PRO A 183 2.80 -4.86 -15.44
CA PRO A 183 4.01 -4.26 -15.99
C PRO A 183 3.96 -2.73 -15.99
N THR A 184 5.11 -2.06 -15.96
CA THR A 184 5.22 -0.60 -16.07
C THR A 184 5.63 -0.18 -17.47
N ALA A 185 5.17 0.99 -17.91
CA ALA A 185 5.64 1.60 -19.14
C ALA A 185 7.10 2.08 -19.02
N VAL A 186 7.79 2.18 -20.16
CA VAL A 186 9.09 2.88 -20.24
C VAL A 186 8.90 4.35 -19.86
N GLY A 187 9.76 4.88 -18.99
CA GLY A 187 9.62 6.25 -18.46
C GLY A 187 8.75 6.36 -17.21
N TYR A 188 8.18 5.25 -16.70
CA TYR A 188 7.36 5.26 -15.48
C TYR A 188 7.97 4.40 -14.37
N LEU A 189 8.47 5.08 -13.34
CA LEU A 189 9.00 4.45 -12.13
C LEU A 189 7.92 4.40 -11.05
N ARG A 190 7.42 3.21 -10.70
CA ARG A 190 6.38 3.06 -9.67
C ARG A 190 7.01 2.94 -8.29
N LYS A 191 6.74 3.91 -7.42
CA LYS A 191 7.28 4.03 -6.07
C LYS A 191 6.16 3.91 -5.04
N CYS A 192 6.40 3.14 -3.99
CA CYS A 192 5.54 3.12 -2.81
C CYS A 192 6.34 2.99 -1.51
N ALA A 193 5.82 3.59 -0.45
CA ALA A 193 6.24 3.27 0.90
C ALA A 193 5.41 2.08 1.40
N TYR A 194 6.09 1.00 1.78
CA TYR A 194 5.51 -0.21 2.34
C TYR A 194 5.62 -0.21 3.86
N PHE A 195 4.49 -0.44 4.54
CA PHE A 195 4.42 -0.49 6.00
C PHE A 195 3.89 -1.87 6.44
N PRO A 196 4.75 -2.75 6.99
CA PRO A 196 4.28 -4.02 7.51
C PRO A 196 3.49 -3.82 8.81
N ILE A 197 2.30 -4.41 8.88
CA ILE A 197 1.39 -4.39 10.03
C ILE A 197 0.91 -5.82 10.27
N SER A 198 0.74 -6.23 11.52
CA SER A 198 0.24 -7.55 11.89
C SER A 198 -1.16 -7.51 12.48
N ILE A 199 -1.91 -8.57 12.23
CA ILE A 199 -3.20 -8.88 12.87
C ILE A 199 -2.90 -9.65 14.15
N ILE A 200 -3.68 -9.42 15.21
CA ILE A 200 -3.59 -10.16 16.48
C ILE A 200 -4.49 -11.40 16.42
#